data_AF-A0A958MQQ7-F1
#
_entry.id   AF-A0A958MQQ7-F1
#
_cell.length_a   1.000
_cell.length_b   1.000
_cell.length_c   1.000
_cell.angle_alpha   90.00
_cell.angle_beta   90.00
_cell.angle_gamma   90.00
#
_symmetry.space_group_name_H-M   'P 1'
#
loop_
_entity.id
_entity.type
_entity.pdbx_description
1 polymer ?
#
loop_
_entity_poly.entity_id
_entity_poly.type
_entity_poly.pdbx_seq_one_letter_code
_entity_poly.pdbx_strand_id
1 'polypeptide(L)'
;MFDLPLHPIIVHFPIVLGLFLPLVIGALIWLLHKGRVQKGAWWVAVIMSFLFFGSAIVANKTGERDEDRVEKVVSHDLIHEHEEAAESLVVIAGIVFLLTVGALAWPRGGGTVRWVALLGSLIAAGALARAAHLGGELVYKHGAASAHVQGISTQETSSGHEKEKGDHEEHEEQED
;
A
#
# COMPACT_ATOMS: atom_id res chain seq x y z
N MET A 1 18.20 -7.02 9.02
CA MET A 1 17.31 -7.42 7.90
C MET A 1 15.94 -6.81 8.21
N PHE A 2 15.08 -6.52 7.23
CA PHE A 2 13.82 -5.83 7.54
C PHE A 2 12.91 -6.74 8.40
N ASP A 3 12.69 -6.38 9.66
CA ASP A 3 11.90 -7.18 10.62
C ASP A 3 10.38 -6.96 10.48
N LEU A 4 9.96 -6.07 9.57
CA LEU A 4 8.57 -5.70 9.31
C LEU A 4 8.07 -6.27 7.97
N PRO A 5 6.76 -6.55 7.83
CA PRO A 5 6.18 -7.01 6.58
C PRO A 5 6.49 -6.03 5.44
N LEU A 6 6.76 -6.57 4.26
CA LEU A 6 7.18 -5.78 3.09
C LEU A 6 6.02 -4.99 2.50
N HIS A 7 4.80 -5.56 2.56
CA HIS A 7 3.64 -4.96 1.94
C HIS A 7 3.36 -3.52 2.43
N PRO A 8 3.32 -3.23 3.75
CA PRO A 8 3.15 -1.86 4.24
C PRO A 8 4.22 -0.87 3.76
N ILE A 9 5.46 -1.30 3.51
CA ILE A 9 6.51 -0.41 3.00
C ILE A 9 6.23 -0.09 1.53
N ILE A 10 5.86 -1.10 0.75
CA ILE A 10 5.71 -1.00 -0.71
C ILE A 10 4.44 -0.23 -1.10
N VAL A 11 3.35 -0.31 -0.33
CA VAL A 11 2.09 0.40 -0.65
C VAL A 11 2.23 1.94 -0.63
N HIS A 12 3.25 2.50 0.01
CA HIS A 12 3.48 3.96 0.00
C HIS A 12 3.79 4.50 -1.40
N PHE A 13 4.46 3.70 -2.25
CA PHE A 13 4.80 4.11 -3.61
C PHE A 13 3.56 4.33 -4.49
N PRO A 14 2.64 3.36 -4.67
CA PRO A 14 1.44 3.58 -5.45
C PRO A 14 0.53 4.63 -4.83
N ILE A 15 0.51 4.79 -3.49
CA ILE A 15 -0.27 5.85 -2.82
C ILE A 15 0.19 7.24 -3.27
N VAL A 16 1.49 7.53 -3.13
CA VAL A 16 2.03 8.86 -3.50
C VAL A 16 1.93 9.06 -5.00
N LEU A 17 2.33 8.08 -5.80
CA LEU A 17 2.33 8.23 -7.26
C LEU A 17 0.92 8.39 -7.81
N GLY A 18 -0.04 7.56 -7.38
CA GLY A 18 -1.42 7.61 -7.84
C GLY A 18 -2.14 8.91 -7.45
N LEU A 19 -1.86 9.43 -6.26
CA LEU A 19 -2.44 10.71 -5.80
C LEU A 19 -1.89 11.92 -6.57
N PHE A 20 -0.58 11.95 -6.84
CA PHE A 20 0.05 13.08 -7.52
C PHE A 20 -0.09 13.02 -9.05
N LEU A 21 -0.33 11.84 -9.63
CA LEU A 21 -0.44 11.66 -11.09
C LEU A 21 -1.49 12.58 -11.75
N PRO A 22 -2.75 12.70 -11.27
CA PRO A 22 -3.72 13.62 -11.86
C PRO A 22 -3.28 15.09 -11.79
N LEU A 23 -2.59 15.50 -10.72
CA LEU A 23 -2.07 16.86 -10.58
C LEU A 23 -0.98 17.14 -11.62
N VAL A 24 -0.06 16.20 -11.81
CA VAL A 24 1.02 16.30 -12.80
C VAL A 24 0.46 16.31 -14.22
N ILE A 25 -0.47 15.41 -14.54
CA ILE A 25 -1.12 15.38 -15.86
C ILE A 25 -1.87 16.70 -16.13
N GLY A 26 -2.66 17.18 -15.17
CA GLY A 26 -3.39 18.44 -15.29
C GLY A 26 -2.48 19.64 -15.49
N ALA A 27 -1.38 19.72 -14.71
CA ALA A 27 -0.38 20.77 -14.86
C ALA A 27 0.30 20.71 -16.24
N LEU A 28 0.67 19.52 -16.72
CA LEU A 28 1.29 19.36 -18.04
C LEU A 28 0.34 19.75 -19.17
N ILE A 29 -0.94 19.38 -19.09
CA ILE A 29 -1.96 19.82 -20.06
C ILE A 29 -2.04 21.34 -20.10
N TRP A 30 -2.10 21.99 -18.93
CA TRP A 30 -2.16 23.45 -18.83
C TRP A 30 -0.90 24.15 -19.37
N LEU A 31 0.30 23.67 -19.03
CA LEU A 31 1.57 24.25 -19.49
C LEU A 31 1.75 24.08 -21.01
N LEU A 32 1.36 22.91 -21.54
CA LEU A 32 1.39 22.64 -22.98
C LEU A 32 0.41 23.55 -23.74
N HIS A 33 -0.80 23.75 -23.19
CA HIS A 33 -1.80 24.64 -23.80
C HIS A 33 -1.32 26.10 -23.83
N LYS A 34 -0.60 26.55 -22.79
CA LYS A 34 0.02 27.88 -22.75
C LYS A 34 1.31 28.01 -23.58
N GLY A 35 1.79 26.93 -24.21
CA GLY A 35 3.06 26.93 -24.95
C GLY A 35 4.28 27.17 -24.07
N ARG A 36 4.19 26.96 -22.75
CA ARG A 36 5.28 27.23 -21.80
C ARG A 36 6.31 26.09 -21.73
N VAL A 37 5.97 24.91 -22.24
CA VAL A 37 6.83 23.73 -22.26
C VAL A 37 6.76 23.02 -23.61
N GLN A 38 7.83 22.29 -23.93
CA GLN A 38 7.90 21.48 -25.14
C GLN A 38 7.05 20.21 -25.00
N LYS A 39 6.65 19.62 -26.14
CA LYS A 39 5.91 18.34 -26.16
C LYS A 39 6.64 17.21 -25.44
N GLY A 40 7.98 17.27 -25.38
CA GLY A 40 8.82 16.32 -24.64
C GLY A 40 8.56 16.29 -23.14
N ALA A 41 8.00 17.35 -22.54
CA ALA A 41 7.62 17.37 -21.12
C ALA A 41 6.57 16.30 -20.77
N TRP A 42 5.82 15.80 -21.76
CA TRP A 42 4.84 14.73 -21.55
C TRP A 42 5.49 13.39 -21.12
N TRP A 43 6.78 13.18 -21.37
CA TRP A 43 7.51 12.01 -20.86
C TRP A 43 7.47 11.90 -19.33
N VAL A 44 7.35 13.02 -18.62
CA VAL A 44 7.18 13.02 -17.16
C VAL A 44 5.91 12.26 -16.77
N ALA A 45 4.78 12.49 -17.46
CA ALA A 45 3.54 11.77 -17.21
C ALA A 45 3.67 10.27 -17.50
N VAL A 46 4.39 9.90 -18.57
CA VAL A 46 4.61 8.49 -18.96
C VAL A 46 5.48 7.75 -17.95
N ILE A 47 6.58 8.37 -17.51
CA ILE A 47 7.48 7.75 -16.52
C ILE A 47 6.74 7.61 -15.18
N MET A 48 6.00 8.64 -14.77
CA MET A 48 5.28 8.61 -13.51
C MET A 48 4.13 7.59 -13.50
N SER A 49 3.37 7.47 -14.59
CA SER A 49 2.32 6.43 -14.73
C SER A 49 2.90 5.03 -14.82
N PHE A 50 4.07 4.86 -15.45
CA PHE A 50 4.82 3.60 -15.45
C PHE A 50 5.24 3.19 -14.03
N LEU A 51 5.84 4.10 -13.26
CA LEU A 51 6.25 3.85 -11.88
C LEU A 51 5.03 3.54 -11.00
N PHE A 52 3.93 4.27 -11.19
CA PHE A 52 2.68 4.01 -10.49
C PHE A 52 2.18 2.59 -10.75
N PHE A 53 2.02 2.21 -12.03
CA PHE A 53 1.57 0.89 -12.44
C PHE A 53 2.51 -0.22 -11.93
N GLY A 54 3.82 -0.06 -12.11
CA GLY A 54 4.81 -1.02 -11.63
C GLY A 54 4.75 -1.19 -10.11
N SER A 55 4.67 -0.08 -9.36
CA SER A 55 4.56 -0.13 -7.90
C SER A 55 3.25 -0.76 -7.41
N ALA A 56 2.15 -0.58 -8.13
CA ALA A 56 0.87 -1.23 -7.82
C ALA A 56 0.95 -2.75 -7.99
N ILE A 57 1.58 -3.25 -9.06
CA ILE A 57 1.81 -4.69 -9.25
C ILE A 57 2.65 -5.27 -8.10
N VAL A 58 3.74 -4.58 -7.73
CA VAL A 58 4.61 -5.06 -6.66
C VAL A 58 3.86 -5.05 -5.32
N ALA A 59 3.07 -4.02 -5.05
CA ALA A 59 2.23 -3.96 -3.85
C ALA A 59 1.25 -5.14 -3.78
N ASN A 60 0.52 -5.44 -4.88
CA ASN A 60 -0.43 -6.55 -4.96
C ASN A 60 0.24 -7.89 -4.61
N LYS A 61 1.34 -8.20 -5.28
CA LYS A 61 2.11 -9.44 -5.07
C LYS A 61 2.67 -9.57 -3.66
N THR A 62 3.05 -8.45 -3.05
CA THR A 62 3.50 -8.47 -1.65
C THR A 62 2.35 -8.66 -0.66
N GLY A 63 1.13 -8.26 -1.03
CA GLY A 63 -0.08 -8.50 -0.23
C GLY A 63 -0.49 -9.97 -0.26
N GLU A 64 -0.57 -10.56 -1.45
CA GLU A 64 -0.84 -12.00 -1.66
C GLU A 64 0.10 -12.88 -0.83
N ARG A 65 1.38 -12.51 -0.73
CA ARG A 65 2.36 -13.26 0.08
C ARG A 65 2.04 -13.27 1.58
N ASP A 66 1.38 -12.25 2.09
CA ASP A 66 1.04 -12.10 3.51
C ASP A 66 -0.37 -12.63 3.83
N GLU A 67 -1.17 -13.00 2.82
CA GLU A 67 -2.57 -13.43 2.91
C GLU A 67 -2.76 -14.63 3.87
N ASP A 68 -2.10 -15.77 3.60
CA ASP A 68 -2.18 -17.00 4.41
C ASP A 68 -1.92 -16.76 5.91
N ARG A 69 -1.10 -15.75 6.23
CA ARG A 69 -0.78 -15.39 7.61
C ARG A 69 -1.89 -14.54 8.23
N VAL A 70 -2.42 -13.58 7.49
CA VAL A 70 -3.46 -12.65 7.96
C VAL A 70 -4.83 -13.33 8.07
N GLU A 71 -5.13 -14.30 7.21
CA GLU A 71 -6.37 -15.10 7.25
C GLU A 71 -6.59 -15.87 8.56
N LYS A 72 -5.53 -16.09 9.34
CA LYS A 72 -5.64 -16.75 10.66
C LYS A 72 -6.29 -15.87 11.72
N VAL A 73 -6.35 -14.56 11.49
CA VAL A 73 -6.84 -13.57 12.46
C VAL A 73 -7.93 -12.66 11.90
N VAL A 74 -8.05 -12.54 10.57
CA VAL A 74 -9.11 -11.79 9.89
C VAL A 74 -9.86 -12.72 8.93
N SER A 75 -11.16 -12.51 8.75
CA SER A 75 -11.98 -13.30 7.82
C SER A 75 -11.54 -13.13 6.37
N HIS A 76 -11.54 -14.24 5.63
CA HIS A 76 -11.24 -14.30 4.20
C HIS A 76 -12.01 -13.24 3.38
N ASP A 77 -13.33 -13.12 3.57
CA ASP A 77 -14.17 -12.19 2.80
C ASP A 77 -13.69 -10.73 2.84
N LEU A 78 -13.17 -10.28 3.99
CA LEU A 78 -12.66 -8.91 4.15
C LEU A 78 -11.31 -8.72 3.46
N ILE A 79 -10.46 -9.76 3.48
CA ILE A 79 -9.17 -9.75 2.79
C ILE A 79 -9.41 -9.77 1.28
N HIS A 80 -10.34 -10.61 0.82
CA HIS A 80 -10.73 -10.72 -0.57
C HIS A 80 -11.29 -9.39 -1.12
N GLU A 81 -12.10 -8.65 -0.36
CA GLU A 81 -12.58 -7.33 -0.82
C GLU A 81 -11.42 -6.32 -0.99
N HIS A 82 -10.43 -6.36 -0.10
CA HIS A 82 -9.23 -5.53 -0.24
C HIS A 82 -8.38 -5.93 -1.46
N GLU A 83 -8.22 -7.24 -1.68
CA GLU A 83 -7.50 -7.80 -2.82
C GLU A 83 -8.18 -7.42 -4.15
N GLU A 84 -9.49 -7.62 -4.28
CA GLU A 84 -10.24 -7.25 -5.49
C GLU A 84 -10.12 -5.74 -5.80
N ALA A 85 -10.11 -4.90 -4.77
CA ALA A 85 -9.87 -3.47 -4.92
C ALA A 85 -8.43 -3.16 -5.38
N ALA A 86 -7.43 -3.90 -4.89
CA ALA A 86 -6.04 -3.76 -5.30
C ALA A 86 -5.79 -4.25 -6.74
N GLU A 87 -6.39 -5.37 -7.14
CA GLU A 87 -6.35 -5.86 -8.52
C GLU A 87 -7.00 -4.88 -9.50
N SER A 88 -8.18 -4.37 -9.13
CA SER A 88 -8.88 -3.33 -9.89
C SER A 88 -8.00 -2.09 -10.08
N LEU A 89 -7.29 -1.67 -9.02
CA LEU A 89 -6.33 -0.57 -9.09
C LEU A 89 -5.20 -0.86 -10.08
N VAL A 90 -4.63 -2.06 -10.08
CA VAL A 90 -3.57 -2.46 -11.02
C VAL A 90 -4.05 -2.35 -12.47
N VAL A 91 -5.25 -2.85 -12.77
CA VAL A 91 -5.85 -2.77 -14.11
C VAL A 91 -6.05 -1.32 -14.53
N ILE A 92 -6.65 -0.49 -13.66
CA ILE A 92 -6.88 0.94 -13.93
C ILE A 92 -5.55 1.68 -14.13
N ALA A 93 -4.54 1.42 -13.30
CA ALA A 93 -3.20 2.01 -13.42
C ALA A 93 -2.55 1.63 -14.76
N GLY A 94 -2.71 0.38 -15.21
CA GLY A 94 -2.25 -0.08 -16.51
C GLY A 94 -2.93 0.65 -17.67
N ILE A 95 -4.25 0.83 -17.60
CA ILE A 95 -5.00 1.61 -18.60
C ILE A 95 -4.50 3.06 -18.65
N VAL A 96 -4.31 3.70 -17.49
CA VAL A 96 -3.77 5.08 -17.43
C VAL A 96 -2.37 5.16 -18.02
N PHE A 97 -1.50 4.19 -17.72
CA PHE A 97 -0.17 4.10 -18.34
C PHE A 97 -0.28 4.03 -19.88
N LEU A 98 -1.11 3.13 -20.41
CA LEU A 98 -1.32 3.02 -21.86
C LEU A 98 -1.88 4.30 -22.48
N LEU A 99 -2.80 4.99 -21.81
CA LEU A 99 -3.33 6.29 -22.25
C LEU A 99 -2.22 7.36 -22.31
N THR A 100 -1.35 7.41 -21.29
CA THR A 100 -0.23 8.37 -21.29
C THR A 100 0.78 8.09 -22.39
N VAL A 101 1.06 6.82 -22.71
CA VAL A 101 1.91 6.42 -23.85
C VAL A 101 1.21 6.75 -25.17
N GLY A 102 -0.08 6.44 -25.30
CA GLY A 102 -0.87 6.73 -26.49
C GLY A 102 -0.97 8.22 -26.82
N ALA A 103 -1.00 9.08 -25.79
CA ALA A 103 -0.95 10.53 -25.96
C ALA A 103 0.36 11.05 -26.59
N LEU A 104 1.45 10.28 -26.51
CA LEU A 104 2.73 10.59 -27.17
C LEU A 104 2.77 10.04 -28.60
N ALA A 105 2.24 8.83 -28.80
CA ALA A 105 2.25 8.13 -30.09
C ALA A 105 1.29 8.72 -31.13
N TRP A 106 0.35 9.60 -30.73
CA TRP A 106 -0.71 10.12 -31.61
C TRP A 106 -0.63 11.65 -31.83
N PRO A 107 0.09 12.15 -32.86
CA PRO A 107 0.38 13.57 -33.01
C PRO A 107 -0.84 14.47 -33.29
N ARG A 108 -1.86 13.94 -33.99
CA ARG A 108 -3.05 14.69 -34.43
C ARG A 108 -4.19 14.71 -33.40
N GLY A 109 -4.21 13.76 -32.48
CA GLY A 109 -5.29 13.56 -31.48
C GLY A 109 -4.78 13.45 -30.03
N GLY A 110 -3.48 13.62 -29.81
CA GLY A 110 -2.88 13.56 -28.48
C GLY A 110 -3.51 14.53 -27.48
N GLY A 111 -4.11 15.64 -27.93
CA GLY A 111 -4.87 16.54 -27.07
C GLY A 111 -6.05 15.85 -26.36
N THR A 112 -6.90 15.14 -27.11
CA THR A 112 -8.04 14.40 -26.55
C THR A 112 -7.57 13.26 -25.66
N VAL A 113 -6.56 12.50 -26.09
CA VAL A 113 -6.02 11.37 -25.31
C VAL A 113 -5.45 11.84 -23.98
N ARG A 114 -4.84 13.03 -23.90
CA ARG A 114 -4.36 13.62 -22.63
C ARG A 114 -5.50 13.91 -21.65
N TRP A 115 -6.62 14.44 -22.13
CA TRP A 115 -7.80 14.66 -21.28
C TRP A 115 -8.42 13.34 -20.80
N VAL A 116 -8.47 12.33 -21.67
CA VAL A 116 -8.89 10.97 -21.28
C VAL A 116 -7.92 10.37 -20.25
N ALA A 117 -6.61 10.57 -20.41
CA ALA A 117 -5.61 10.16 -19.42
C ALA A 117 -5.78 10.88 -18.07
N LEU A 118 -6.14 12.18 -18.09
CA LEU A 118 -6.45 12.92 -16.87
C LEU A 118 -7.67 12.33 -16.16
N LEU A 119 -8.77 12.11 -16.88
CA LEU A 119 -9.96 11.48 -16.31
C LEU A 119 -9.65 10.08 -15.77
N GLY A 120 -8.90 9.27 -16.52
CA GLY A 120 -8.43 7.96 -16.07
C GLY A 120 -7.61 8.03 -14.79
N SER A 121 -6.71 9.01 -14.67
CA SER A 121 -5.90 9.20 -13.46
C SER A 121 -6.71 9.62 -12.23
N LEU A 122 -7.82 10.35 -12.41
CA LEU A 122 -8.76 10.67 -11.32
C LEU A 122 -9.53 9.42 -10.87
N ILE A 123 -9.95 8.58 -11.83
CA ILE A 123 -10.57 7.28 -11.54
C ILE A 123 -9.58 6.38 -10.79
N ALA A 124 -8.31 6.35 -11.21
CA ALA A 124 -7.24 5.62 -10.54
C ALA A 124 -7.03 6.10 -9.09
N ALA A 125 -7.04 7.40 -8.85
CA ALA A 125 -6.95 7.96 -7.50
C ALA A 125 -8.14 7.55 -6.62
N GLY A 126 -9.35 7.47 -7.18
CA GLY A 126 -10.54 6.96 -6.48
C GLY A 126 -10.42 5.47 -6.14
N ALA A 127 -9.99 4.64 -7.09
CA ALA A 127 -9.74 3.21 -6.85
C ALA A 127 -8.65 3.00 -5.79
N LEU A 128 -7.58 3.79 -5.85
CA LEU A 128 -6.51 3.79 -4.85
C LEU A 128 -7.04 4.13 -3.45
N ALA A 129 -7.90 5.15 -3.35
CA ALA A 129 -8.52 5.52 -2.08
C ALA A 129 -9.40 4.40 -1.51
N ARG A 130 -10.13 3.67 -2.36
CA ARG A 130 -10.91 2.49 -1.95
C ARG A 130 -10.01 1.37 -1.42
N ALA A 131 -8.97 0.99 -2.17
CA ALA A 131 -8.03 -0.03 -1.72
C ALA A 131 -7.34 0.35 -0.40
N ALA A 132 -6.94 1.63 -0.27
CA ALA A 132 -6.33 2.14 0.96
C ALA A 132 -7.31 2.14 2.15
N HIS A 133 -8.59 2.48 1.94
CA HIS A 133 -9.61 2.41 2.97
C HIS A 133 -9.81 0.97 3.48
N LEU A 134 -9.99 0.02 2.57
CA LEU A 134 -10.19 -1.39 2.92
C LEU A 134 -8.96 -1.96 3.66
N GLY A 135 -7.74 -1.64 3.19
CA GLY A 135 -6.51 -2.01 3.89
C GLY A 135 -6.41 -1.39 5.29
N GLY A 136 -6.84 -0.14 5.44
CA GLY A 136 -6.94 0.52 6.74
C GLY A 136 -7.96 -0.16 7.67
N GLU A 137 -9.10 -0.58 7.14
CA GLU A 137 -10.14 -1.29 7.89
C GLU A 137 -9.64 -2.64 8.40
N LEU A 138 -8.94 -3.41 7.57
CA LEU A 138 -8.28 -4.66 7.98
C LEU A 138 -7.35 -4.45 9.19
N VAL A 139 -6.55 -3.38 9.18
CA VAL A 139 -5.59 -3.10 10.25
C VAL A 139 -6.28 -2.56 11.51
N TYR A 140 -7.10 -1.51 11.36
CA TYR A 140 -7.60 -0.73 12.50
C TYR A 140 -8.91 -1.28 13.11
N LYS A 141 -9.76 -1.94 12.32
CA LYS A 141 -11.01 -2.53 12.84
C LYS A 141 -10.90 -4.03 13.09
N HIS A 142 -10.16 -4.73 12.24
CA HIS A 142 -10.07 -6.20 12.29
C HIS A 142 -8.74 -6.73 12.82
N GLY A 143 -7.78 -5.85 13.13
CA GLY A 143 -6.55 -6.24 13.82
C GLY A 143 -5.58 -7.08 13.00
N ALA A 144 -5.56 -6.94 11.66
CA ALA A 144 -4.68 -7.69 10.76
C ALA A 144 -3.19 -7.62 11.14
N ALA A 145 -2.75 -6.52 11.76
CA ALA A 145 -1.37 -6.37 12.23
C ALA A 145 -0.96 -7.41 13.29
N SER A 146 -1.91 -7.95 14.07
CA SER A 146 -1.64 -8.96 15.11
C SER A 146 -1.03 -10.25 14.57
N ALA A 147 -1.29 -10.57 13.29
CA ALA A 147 -0.71 -11.72 12.60
C ALA A 147 0.83 -11.70 12.54
N HIS A 148 1.42 -10.52 12.69
CA HIS A 148 2.87 -10.29 12.59
C HIS A 148 3.54 -10.06 13.96
N VAL A 149 2.76 -9.97 15.05
CA VAL A 149 3.27 -9.70 16.41
C VAL A 149 3.64 -10.98 17.17
N GLN A 150 3.05 -12.13 16.83
CA GLN A 150 3.25 -13.40 17.55
C GLN A 150 4.69 -13.98 17.49
N GLY A 151 5.59 -13.40 16.70
CA GLY A 151 7.01 -13.77 16.68
C GLY A 151 7.86 -13.12 17.77
N ILE A 152 7.36 -12.11 18.48
CA ILE A 152 8.13 -11.33 19.46
C ILE A 152 8.02 -11.91 20.88
N SER A 153 6.96 -12.66 21.19
CA SER A 153 6.65 -13.11 22.56
C SER A 153 7.35 -14.38 23.05
N THR A 154 8.13 -15.08 22.21
CA THR A 154 8.72 -16.37 22.61
C THR A 154 10.17 -16.27 23.11
N GLN A 155 10.82 -15.10 23.05
CA GLN A 155 12.24 -14.98 23.41
C GLN A 155 12.54 -14.32 24.77
N GLU A 156 11.57 -13.66 25.42
CA GLU A 156 11.83 -12.96 26.70
C GLU A 156 11.50 -13.77 27.96
N THR A 157 10.80 -14.90 27.87
CA THR A 157 10.34 -15.64 29.06
C THR A 157 11.27 -16.77 29.54
N SER A 158 12.42 -17.02 28.89
CA SER A 158 13.32 -18.13 29.25
C SER A 158 14.49 -17.78 30.17
N SER A 159 14.71 -16.52 30.56
CA SER A 159 15.94 -16.12 31.30
C SER A 159 15.74 -15.57 32.71
N GLY A 160 14.54 -15.64 33.30
CA GLY A 160 14.20 -14.88 34.52
C GLY A 160 13.62 -15.65 35.70
N HIS A 161 13.74 -16.97 35.78
CA HIS A 161 13.15 -17.72 36.89
C HIS A 161 14.02 -18.85 37.45
N GLU A 162 15.24 -18.51 37.89
CA GLU A 162 15.95 -19.31 38.88
C GLU A 162 16.64 -18.40 39.90
N LYS A 163 16.42 -18.72 41.18
CA LYS A 163 16.96 -18.10 42.42
C LYS A 163 16.18 -16.93 43.01
N GLU A 164 15.17 -17.26 43.81
CA GLU A 164 15.12 -16.80 45.21
C GLU A 164 14.10 -17.63 46.01
N LYS A 165 14.57 -18.67 46.70
CA LYS A 165 13.87 -19.23 47.87
C LYS A 165 14.93 -19.40 48.95
N GLY A 166 15.16 -18.30 49.67
CA GLY A 166 15.93 -18.27 50.90
C GLY A 166 15.04 -18.69 52.07
N ASP A 167 15.66 -19.45 52.97
CA ASP A 167 15.18 -19.92 54.26
C ASP A 167 14.49 -18.81 55.08
N HIS A 168 13.48 -19.20 55.86
CA HIS A 168 13.39 -18.75 57.25
C HIS A 168 12.52 -19.73 58.06
N GLU A 169 13.21 -20.45 58.94
CA GLU A 169 12.67 -21.33 59.98
C GLU A 169 11.96 -20.55 61.09
N GLU A 170 10.97 -21.24 61.65
CA GLU A 170 10.38 -21.26 63.00
C GLU A 170 10.75 -20.18 64.04
N HIS A 171 9.74 -19.67 64.73
CA HIS A 171 9.71 -19.68 66.19
C HIS A 171 8.26 -19.63 66.72
N GLU A 172 7.96 -20.60 67.59
CA GLU A 172 6.78 -20.72 68.45
C GLU A 172 6.72 -19.59 69.49
N GLU A 173 5.52 -19.17 69.89
CA GLU A 173 5.28 -18.69 71.26
C GLU A 173 3.85 -19.02 71.72
N GLN A 174 3.79 -19.64 72.89
CA GLN A 174 2.60 -20.04 73.66
C GLN A 174 2.00 -18.82 74.38
N GLU A 175 0.67 -18.75 74.49
CA GLU A 175 0.01 -17.93 75.52
C GLU A 175 -1.01 -18.79 76.29
N ASP A 176 -0.90 -18.68 77.62
CA ASP A 176 -1.80 -19.19 78.67
C ASP A 176 -3.15 -18.45 78.71
#